data_AF-A0A366ZIB5-F1
#
_entry.id   AF-A0A366ZIB5-F1
#
_cell.length_a   1.000
_cell.length_b   1.000
_cell.length_c   1.000
_cell.angle_alpha   90.00
_cell.angle_beta   90.00
_cell.angle_gamma   90.00
#
_symmetry.space_group_name_H-M   'P 1'
#
loop_
_entity.id
_entity.type
_entity.pdbx_description
1 polymer ?
#
loop_
_entity_poly.entity_id
_entity_poly.type
_entity_poly.pdbx_seq_one_letter_code
_entity_poly.pdbx_strand_id
1 'polypeptide(L)'
;MRRDLANARMGQFVGPDWQTYSLVVPRLEAGEVESLIEAGWPVLTYLVGGRLVWHDEEDSWPAWADARTAKETVTAGRWESPDGSLAVVLVFHG
;
A
#
# COMPACT_ATOMS: atom_id res chain seq x y z
N MET A 1 4.82 -6.65 11.00
CA MET A 1 6.06 -6.95 10.24
C MET A 1 6.21 -6.09 8.97
N ARG A 2 7.16 -5.17 9.03
CA ARG A 2 7.62 -4.33 7.91
C ARG A 2 8.64 -5.04 7.01
N ARG A 3 8.52 -4.92 5.67
CA ARG A 3 9.45 -5.55 4.70
C ARG A 3 9.69 -4.73 3.44
N ASP A 4 10.94 -4.63 2.99
CA ASP A 4 11.27 -4.03 1.69
C ASP A 4 10.96 -5.00 0.52
N LEU A 5 10.35 -4.48 -0.55
CA LEU A 5 10.05 -5.23 -1.78
C LEU A 5 10.97 -4.80 -2.94
N ALA A 6 11.40 -5.75 -3.75
CA ALA A 6 12.31 -5.53 -4.89
C ALA A 6 11.66 -5.76 -6.27
N ASN A 7 10.51 -6.45 -6.33
CA ASN A 7 9.85 -6.84 -7.58
C ASN A 7 8.58 -6.03 -7.82
N ALA A 8 8.73 -4.81 -8.33
CA ALA A 8 7.61 -4.00 -8.76
C ALA A 8 7.83 -3.38 -10.13
N ARG A 9 6.74 -3.30 -10.87
CA ARG A 9 6.60 -2.59 -12.14
C ARG A 9 5.41 -1.65 -12.04
N MET A 10 5.31 -0.69 -12.95
CA MET A 10 4.20 0.26 -12.89
C MET A 10 2.85 -0.47 -12.94
N GLY A 11 2.03 -0.30 -11.89
CA GLY A 11 0.72 -0.93 -11.75
C GLY A 11 0.72 -2.38 -11.22
N GLN A 12 1.88 -3.00 -10.94
CA GLN A 12 1.95 -4.35 -10.35
C GLN A 12 3.15 -4.56 -9.41
N PHE A 13 2.96 -5.31 -8.33
CA PHE A 13 4.07 -5.73 -7.44
C PHE A 13 3.87 -7.16 -6.94
N VAL A 14 4.94 -7.79 -6.46
CA VAL A 14 4.87 -9.11 -5.79
C VAL A 14 4.94 -8.92 -4.28
N GLY A 15 3.91 -9.37 -3.58
CA GLY A 15 3.80 -9.28 -2.12
C GLY A 15 4.68 -10.28 -1.37
N PRO A 16 4.77 -10.19 -0.03
CA PRO A 16 5.53 -11.14 0.79
C PRO A 16 4.99 -12.58 0.73
N ASP A 17 3.73 -12.73 0.36
CA ASP A 17 2.99 -13.96 0.12
C ASP A 17 3.26 -14.58 -1.26
N TRP A 18 4.15 -13.98 -2.05
CA TRP A 18 4.48 -14.37 -3.43
C TRP A 18 3.34 -14.17 -4.43
N GLN A 19 2.28 -13.47 -4.04
CA GLN A 19 1.19 -13.13 -4.95
C GLN A 19 1.51 -11.86 -5.73
N THR A 20 1.03 -11.81 -6.97
CA THR A 20 1.11 -10.60 -7.80
C THR A 20 -0.12 -9.75 -7.55
N TYR A 21 0.08 -8.58 -6.98
CA TYR A 21 -0.95 -7.57 -6.80
C TYR A 21 -0.97 -6.64 -8.01
N SER A 22 -2.15 -6.31 -8.49
CA SER A 22 -2.38 -5.37 -9.58
C SER A 22 -3.30 -4.25 -9.15
N LEU A 23 -3.10 -3.06 -9.70
CA LEU A 23 -3.96 -1.92 -9.45
C LEU A 23 -5.41 -2.20 -9.91
N VAL A 24 -6.37 -2.01 -9.01
CA VAL A 24 -7.81 -2.11 -9.31
C VAL A 24 -8.49 -0.75 -9.19
N VAL A 25 -8.26 -0.04 -8.08
CA VAL A 25 -8.82 1.32 -7.87
C VAL A 25 -7.68 2.32 -7.72
N PRO A 26 -7.53 3.29 -8.64
CA PRO A 26 -6.39 4.22 -8.67
C PRO A 26 -6.42 5.30 -7.59
N ARG A 27 -7.58 5.58 -7.01
CA ARG A 27 -7.81 6.64 -6.03
C ARG A 27 -8.78 6.12 -4.97
N LEU A 28 -8.31 6.04 -3.73
CA LEU A 28 -9.13 5.87 -2.54
C LEU A 28 -9.15 7.17 -1.75
N GLU A 29 -10.31 7.49 -1.19
CA GLU A 29 -10.47 8.54 -0.20
C GLU A 29 -10.01 8.05 1.19
N ALA A 30 -9.72 9.00 2.08
CA ALA A 30 -9.17 8.70 3.42
C ALA A 30 -10.04 7.70 4.22
N GLY A 31 -11.37 7.86 4.19
CA GLY A 31 -12.28 6.96 4.90
C GLY A 31 -12.30 5.53 4.34
N GLU A 32 -12.05 5.37 3.03
CA GLU A 32 -11.94 4.05 2.41
C GLU A 32 -10.64 3.36 2.80
N VAL A 33 -9.54 4.12 2.88
CA VAL A 33 -8.25 3.62 3.37
C VAL A 33 -8.38 3.15 4.82
N GLU A 34 -8.96 3.98 5.69
CA GLU A 34 -9.15 3.66 7.10
C GLU A 34 -10.03 2.41 7.29
N SER A 35 -11.10 2.28 6.51
CA SER A 35 -11.98 1.10 6.55
C SER A 35 -11.25 -0.18 6.12
N LEU A 36 -10.36 -0.11 5.13
CA LEU A 36 -9.58 -1.27 4.68
C LEU A 36 -8.52 -1.67 5.70
N ILE A 37 -7.86 -0.70 6.33
CA ILE A 37 -6.89 -0.97 7.40
C ILE A 37 -7.58 -1.57 8.62
N GLU A 38 -8.75 -1.04 9.01
CA GLU A 38 -9.56 -1.60 10.11
C GLU A 38 -10.03 -3.04 9.83
N ALA A 39 -10.27 -3.38 8.56
CA ALA A 39 -10.57 -4.74 8.13
C ALA A 39 -9.35 -5.68 8.11
N GLY A 40 -8.17 -5.20 8.50
CA GLY A 40 -6.94 -5.99 8.61
C GLY A 40 -6.11 -6.06 7.33
N TRP A 41 -6.41 -5.25 6.31
CA TRP A 41 -5.65 -5.30 5.06
C TRP A 41 -4.27 -4.62 5.21
N PRO A 42 -3.24 -5.19 4.56
CA PRO A 42 -1.89 -4.65 4.57
C PRO A 42 -1.81 -3.35 3.77
N VAL A 43 -0.81 -2.54 4.13
CA VAL A 43 -0.43 -1.32 3.43
C VAL A 43 0.92 -1.50 2.76
N LEU A 44 1.06 -1.03 1.52
CA LEU A 44 2.34 -0.90 0.83
C LEU A 44 2.62 0.58 0.62
N THR A 45 3.76 1.07 1.10
CA THR A 45 4.21 2.43 0.79
C THR A 45 5.22 2.40 -0.35
N TYR A 46 4.91 3.13 -1.42
CA TYR A 46 5.84 3.49 -2.47
C TYR A 46 6.39 4.87 -2.14
N LEU A 47 7.60 4.90 -1.61
CA LEU A 47 8.32 6.10 -1.20
C LEU A 47 9.02 6.77 -2.40
N VAL A 48 9.26 8.07 -2.26
CA VAL A 48 10.10 8.84 -3.19
C VAL A 48 11.45 8.14 -3.37
N GLY A 49 11.90 7.99 -4.62
CA GLY A 49 13.16 7.32 -4.94
C GLY A 49 13.06 5.82 -5.23
N GLY A 50 11.86 5.26 -5.41
CA GLY A 50 11.72 3.88 -5.91
C GLY A 50 11.51 2.81 -4.83
N ARG A 51 11.55 3.19 -3.54
CA ARG A 51 11.55 2.21 -2.44
C ARG A 51 10.13 1.78 -2.09
N LEU A 52 9.94 0.47 -1.96
CA LEU A 52 8.65 -0.15 -1.64
C LEU A 52 8.73 -0.86 -0.30
N VAL A 53 7.81 -0.52 0.60
CA VAL A 53 7.79 -1.05 1.97
C VAL A 53 6.41 -1.61 2.28
N TRP A 54 6.34 -2.91 2.50
CA TRP A 54 5.15 -3.60 2.97
C TRP A 54 5.00 -3.43 4.48
N HIS A 55 3.77 -3.19 4.91
CA HIS A 55 3.32 -3.12 6.29
C HIS A 55 2.13 -4.08 6.40
N ASP A 56 2.23 -5.08 7.26
CA ASP A 56 1.10 -5.97 7.52
C ASP A 56 0.07 -5.29 8.44
N GLU A 57 -0.96 -6.03 8.84
CA GLU A 57 -2.07 -5.57 9.69
C GLU A 57 -1.62 -4.74 10.89
N GLU A 58 -0.58 -5.17 11.61
CA GLU A 58 -0.09 -4.50 12.82
C GLU A 58 0.60 -3.16 12.51
N ASP A 59 1.25 -3.06 11.35
CA ASP A 59 2.02 -1.89 10.93
C ASP A 59 1.23 -0.94 10.00
N SER A 60 0.07 -1.36 9.50
CA SER A 60 -0.78 -0.59 8.56
C SER A 60 -1.25 0.75 9.11
N TRP A 61 -1.71 0.79 10.36
CA TRP A 61 -2.17 2.03 11.01
C TRP A 61 -1.05 3.06 11.20
N PRO A 62 0.12 2.69 11.76
CA PRO A 62 1.29 3.57 11.78
C PRO A 62 1.68 4.09 10.39
N ALA A 63 1.73 3.23 9.37
CA ALA A 63 2.07 3.63 8.01
C ALA A 63 1.09 4.66 7.43
N TRP A 64 -0.21 4.50 7.72
CA TRP A 64 -1.23 5.47 7.31
C TRP A 64 -1.16 6.78 8.10
N ALA A 65 -0.87 6.73 9.40
CA ALA A 65 -0.66 7.93 10.20
C ALA A 65 0.52 8.78 9.69
N ASP A 66 1.64 8.12 9.36
CA ASP A 66 2.80 8.77 8.74
C ASP A 66 2.42 9.40 7.39
N ALA A 67 1.72 8.67 6.53
CA ALA A 67 1.29 9.17 5.22
C ALA A 67 0.38 10.40 5.30
N ARG A 68 -0.55 10.46 6.26
CA ARG A 68 -1.45 11.62 6.45
C ARG A 68 -0.74 12.87 6.96
N THR A 69 0.41 12.71 7.61
CA THR A 69 1.19 13.81 8.18
C THR A 69 2.45 14.14 7.38
N ALA A 70 2.67 13.41 6.29
CA ALA A 70 3.77 13.62 5.36
C ALA A 70 3.70 15.01 4.71
N LYS A 71 4.86 15.55 4.34
CA LYS A 71 4.93 16.83 3.60
C LYS A 71 4.66 16.62 2.11
N GLU A 72 5.00 15.44 1.63
CA GLU A 72 4.76 14.94 0.29
C GLU A 72 3.26 14.83 0.01
N THR A 73 2.88 14.94 -1.25
CA THR A 73 1.52 14.55 -1.65
C THR A 73 1.44 13.02 -1.61
N VAL A 74 0.44 12.45 -0.96
CA VAL A 74 0.23 11.00 -0.93
C VAL A 74 -1.07 10.65 -1.64
N THR A 75 -1.03 9.65 -2.52
CA THR A 75 -2.24 9.06 -3.12
C THR A 75 -2.39 7.61 -2.71
N ALA A 76 -3.60 7.20 -2.37
CA ALA A 76 -3.93 5.82 -2.04
C ALA A 76 -4.65 5.11 -3.21
N GLY A 77 -4.38 3.82 -3.39
CA GLY A 77 -5.09 2.98 -4.34
C GLY A 77 -5.32 1.57 -3.79
N ARG A 78 -6.35 0.89 -4.30
CA ARG A 78 -6.66 -0.51 -3.97
C ARG A 78 -6.04 -1.43 -5.00
N TRP A 79 -5.32 -2.43 -4.52
CA TRP A 79 -4.65 -3.43 -5.34
C TRP A 79 -5.07 -4.81 -4.89
N GLU A 80 -5.22 -5.72 -5.86
CA GLU A 80 -5.71 -7.06 -5.60
C GLU A 80 -4.85 -8.09 -6.29
N SER A 81 -4.73 -9.25 -5.67
CA SER A 81 -4.19 -10.46 -6.27
C SER A 81 -5.30 -11.31 -6.91
N PRO A 82 -4.97 -12.26 -7.80
CA PRO A 82 -5.95 -13.18 -8.37
C PRO A 82 -6.72 -14.05 -7.38
N ASP A 83 -6.20 -14.25 -6.15
CA ASP A 83 -6.87 -15.04 -5.11
C ASP A 83 -7.86 -14.24 -4.25
N GLY A 84 -8.00 -12.94 -4.55
CA GLY A 84 -8.87 -12.03 -3.81
C GLY A 84 -8.20 -11.32 -2.64
N SER A 85 -6.91 -11.58 -2.38
CA SER A 85 -6.14 -10.81 -1.39
C SER A 85 -5.99 -9.35 -1.82
N LEU A 86 -6.09 -8.44 -0.86
CA LEU A 86 -6.04 -7.00 -1.09
C LEU A 86 -4.82 -6.37 -0.42
N ALA A 87 -4.32 -5.29 -1.02
CA ALA A 87 -3.38 -4.37 -0.40
C ALA A 87 -3.78 -2.92 -0.70
N VAL A 88 -3.65 -2.04 0.29
CA VAL A 88 -3.72 -0.59 0.06
C VAL A 88 -2.33 -0.11 -0.32
N VAL A 89 -2.20 0.58 -1.45
CA VAL A 89 -0.92 1.14 -1.88
C VAL A 89 -0.94 2.65 -1.71
N LEU A 90 -0.02 3.17 -0.91
CA LEU A 90 0.21 4.59 -0.69
C LEU A 90 1.43 5.03 -1.51
N VAL A 91 1.24 5.96 -2.44
CA VAL A 91 2.30 6.49 -3.30
C VAL A 91 2.65 7.90 -2.84
N PHE A 92 3.90 8.10 -2.44
CA PHE A 92 4.44 9.38 -2.03
C PHE A 92 5.03 10.10 -3.23
N HIS A 93 4.54 11.32 -3.47
CA HIS A 93 4.97 12.20 -4.56
C HIS A 93 5.80 13.34 -3.97
N GLY A 94 7.07 13.42 -4.37
CA GLY A 94 8.02 14.47 -3.99
C GLY A 94 8.34 15.42 -5.13
#